data_AF-A0A6I3EWG2-F1
#
_entry.id   AF-A0A6I3EWG2-F1
#
_cell.length_a   1.000
_cell.length_b   1.000
_cell.length_c   1.000
_cell.angle_alpha   90.00
_cell.angle_beta   90.00
_cell.angle_gamma   90.00
#
_symmetry.space_group_name_H-M   'P 1'
#
loop_
_entity.id
_entity.type
_entity.pdbx_description
1 polymer ?
#
loop_
_entity_poly.entity_id
_entity_poly.type
_entity_poly.pdbx_seq_one_letter_code
_entity_poly.pdbx_strand_id
1 'polypeptide(L)'
;MATPSTHDRRQAFILFAASIAIGSFSFTLVKIALRELSPLGLATGRVVTAALFYVAIIAARPSRRTPIRKGDRLRIVLSGLGGSVVFHLLFSWGQQRVTVAMAAVVMATMPAMVAAGEVLFLRHRLTRVHLAGLAAAMIGCAAIGLAGGDHGSTSLLGAGAIALATLTWAAVTVATRSITKSYDGWWLNTPGALLGAVLILGLEAPHLGEFGSLSLKGWLAIIWLGSASSAFIYYVMARVMTVISGTTASALGTVVTPTSVLVAWLVLGDAPSFAEVLGGICVITGAVLVTRGPAPDAHLELTVPL
;
A
#
# COMPACT_ATOMS: atom_id res chain seq x y z
N MET A 1 -5.48 -27.88 -5.70
CA MET A 1 -4.50 -26.82 -6.01
C MET A 1 -3.21 -27.13 -5.28
N ALA A 2 -2.06 -27.05 -5.93
CA ALA A 2 -0.77 -27.32 -5.30
C ALA A 2 -0.44 -26.22 -4.27
N THR A 3 0.03 -26.64 -3.10
CA THR A 3 0.63 -25.72 -2.11
C THR A 3 1.82 -25.00 -2.76
N PRO A 4 2.00 -23.68 -2.59
CA PRO A 4 3.13 -22.95 -3.16
C PRO A 4 4.44 -23.61 -2.76
N SER A 5 5.39 -23.72 -3.71
CA SER A 5 6.70 -24.29 -3.41
C SER A 5 7.44 -23.46 -2.35
N THR A 6 8.35 -24.09 -1.61
CA THR A 6 9.20 -23.38 -0.63
C THR A 6 9.99 -22.24 -1.28
N HIS A 7 10.40 -22.43 -2.54
CA HIS A 7 11.06 -21.42 -3.36
C HIS A 7 10.14 -20.22 -3.67
N ASP A 8 8.89 -20.47 -4.07
CA ASP A 8 7.90 -19.41 -4.33
C ASP A 8 7.64 -18.54 -3.10
N ARG A 9 7.50 -19.18 -1.93
CA ARG A 9 7.32 -18.47 -0.65
C ARG A 9 8.52 -17.59 -0.33
N ARG A 10 9.74 -18.14 -0.42
CA ARG A 10 10.97 -17.39 -0.18
C ARG A 10 11.08 -16.17 -1.09
N GLN A 11 10.81 -16.34 -2.38
CA GLN A 11 10.82 -15.23 -3.34
C GLN A 11 9.79 -14.14 -2.98
N ALA A 12 8.57 -14.52 -2.63
CA ALA A 12 7.53 -13.57 -2.23
C ALA A 12 7.95 -12.74 -1.00
N PHE A 13 8.56 -13.37 0.02
CA PHE A 13 9.04 -12.65 1.20
C PHE A 13 10.25 -11.74 0.91
N ILE A 14 11.17 -12.15 0.04
CA ILE A 14 12.30 -11.30 -0.38
C ILE A 14 11.77 -10.04 -1.09
N LEU A 15 10.84 -10.21 -2.03
CA LEU A 15 10.20 -9.10 -2.71
C LEU A 15 9.44 -8.20 -1.72
N PHE A 16 8.77 -8.80 -0.73
CA PHE A 16 8.05 -8.06 0.30
C PHE A 16 8.99 -7.21 1.16
N ALA A 17 10.12 -7.76 1.60
CA ALA A 17 11.15 -7.01 2.33
C ALA A 17 11.70 -5.84 1.49
N ALA A 18 11.94 -6.05 0.19
CA ALA A 18 12.34 -4.97 -0.71
C ALA A 18 11.25 -3.89 -0.83
N SER A 19 9.97 -4.27 -0.88
CA SER A 19 8.86 -3.31 -0.92
C SER A 19 8.76 -2.46 0.35
N ILE A 20 9.09 -3.03 1.51
CA ILE A 20 9.15 -2.30 2.79
C ILE A 20 10.29 -1.28 2.75
N ALA A 21 11.48 -1.68 2.31
CA ALA A 21 12.62 -0.77 2.18
C ALA A 21 12.32 0.38 1.21
N ILE A 22 11.71 0.08 0.07
CA ILE A 22 11.27 1.09 -0.90
C ILE A 22 10.21 2.00 -0.27
N GLY A 23 9.13 1.44 0.28
CA GLY A 23 8.01 2.20 0.85
C GLY A 23 8.41 3.13 2.00
N SER A 24 9.53 2.85 2.67
CA SER A 24 10.03 3.65 3.79
C SER A 24 10.39 5.09 3.39
N PHE A 25 10.72 5.34 2.12
CA PHE A 25 11.04 6.67 1.59
C PHE A 25 9.81 7.42 1.04
N SER A 26 8.68 6.74 0.87
CA SER A 26 7.53 7.27 0.13
C SER A 26 6.86 8.44 0.81
N PHE A 27 6.69 8.41 2.13
CA PHE A 27 6.07 9.51 2.88
C PHE A 27 6.84 10.83 2.72
N THR A 28 8.18 10.75 2.80
CA THR A 28 9.09 11.88 2.63
C THR A 28 9.03 12.43 1.21
N LEU A 29 9.12 11.56 0.19
CA LEU A 29 9.06 11.98 -1.21
C LEU A 29 7.70 12.57 -1.59
N VAL A 30 6.59 12.07 -1.02
CA VAL A 30 5.27 12.71 -1.19
C VAL A 30 5.29 14.13 -0.63
N LYS A 31 5.83 14.36 0.57
CA LYS A 31 5.88 15.70 1.18
C LYS A 31 6.79 16.65 0.39
N ILE A 32 7.85 16.13 -0.25
CA ILE A 32 8.70 16.92 -1.17
C ILE A 32 7.92 17.28 -2.43
N ALA A 33 7.26 16.31 -3.08
CA ALA A 33 6.54 16.56 -4.31
C ALA A 33 5.32 17.49 -4.12
N LEU A 34 4.64 17.43 -2.96
CA LEU A 34 3.55 18.34 -2.59
C LEU A 34 3.98 19.80 -2.38
N ARG A 35 5.28 20.12 -2.40
CA ARG A 35 5.77 21.50 -2.41
C ARG A 35 5.72 22.14 -3.80
N GLU A 36 5.73 21.31 -4.85
CA GLU A 36 5.77 21.76 -6.25
C GLU A 36 4.45 21.46 -6.98
N LEU A 37 3.70 20.45 -6.52
CA LEU A 37 2.44 20.03 -7.13
C LEU A 37 1.26 20.15 -6.17
N SER A 38 0.09 20.42 -6.74
CA SER A 38 -1.17 20.19 -6.07
C SER A 38 -1.37 18.70 -5.72
N PRO A 39 -2.25 18.36 -4.76
CA PRO A 39 -2.56 16.97 -4.46
C PRO A 39 -3.09 16.18 -5.67
N LEU A 40 -3.83 16.84 -6.57
CA LEU A 40 -4.33 16.23 -7.80
C LEU A 40 -3.18 16.01 -8.78
N GLY A 41 -2.32 17.02 -9.01
CA GLY A 41 -1.12 16.89 -9.84
C GLY A 41 -0.20 15.77 -9.37
N LEU A 42 0.07 15.65 -8.07
CA LEU A 42 0.88 14.56 -7.53
C LEU A 42 0.23 13.19 -7.74
N ALA A 43 -1.07 13.06 -7.45
CA ALA A 43 -1.79 11.81 -7.69
C ALA A 43 -1.77 11.44 -9.18
N THR A 44 -1.96 12.41 -10.07
CA THR A 44 -1.91 12.23 -11.53
C THR A 44 -0.55 11.76 -11.99
N GLY A 45 0.52 12.48 -11.65
CA GLY A 45 1.88 12.10 -12.04
C GLY A 45 2.23 10.68 -11.57
N ARG A 46 1.82 10.33 -10.34
CA ARG A 46 2.07 9.01 -9.76
C ARG A 46 1.31 7.89 -10.46
N VAL A 47 0.01 8.08 -10.70
CA VAL A 47 -0.85 7.07 -11.35
C VAL A 47 -0.47 6.89 -12.82
N VAL A 48 -0.19 7.98 -13.54
CA VAL A 48 0.25 7.93 -14.94
C VAL A 48 1.60 7.22 -15.04
N THR A 49 2.57 7.58 -14.20
CA THR A 49 3.88 6.90 -14.17
C THR A 49 3.74 5.41 -13.86
N ALA A 50 2.90 5.05 -12.88
CA ALA A 50 2.63 3.65 -12.57
C ALA A 50 2.02 2.90 -13.76
N ALA A 51 1.03 3.49 -14.43
CA ALA A 51 0.38 2.93 -15.61
C ALA A 51 1.37 2.72 -16.78
N LEU A 52 2.25 3.69 -17.05
CA LEU A 52 3.30 3.56 -18.05
C LEU A 52 4.25 2.40 -17.70
N PHE A 53 4.63 2.26 -16.43
CA PHE A 53 5.50 1.17 -15.99
C PHE A 53 4.83 -0.20 -16.13
N TYR A 54 3.55 -0.31 -15.75
CA TYR A 54 2.75 -1.51 -15.98
C TYR A 54 2.70 -1.90 -17.46
N VAL A 55 2.40 -0.94 -18.34
CA VAL A 55 2.38 -1.16 -19.78
C VAL A 55 3.73 -1.60 -20.31
N ALA A 56 4.82 -0.92 -19.91
CA ALA A 56 6.17 -1.24 -20.36
C ALA A 56 6.55 -2.70 -20.01
N ILE A 57 6.31 -3.12 -18.76
CA ILE A 57 6.60 -4.49 -18.31
C ILE A 57 5.75 -5.51 -19.07
N ILE A 58 4.47 -5.22 -19.27
CA ILE A 58 3.54 -6.13 -19.94
C ILE A 58 3.80 -6.19 -21.46
N ALA A 59 4.23 -5.10 -22.08
CA ALA A 59 4.65 -5.08 -23.49
C ALA A 59 5.97 -5.84 -23.69
N ALA A 60 6.92 -5.69 -22.76
CA ALA A 60 8.19 -6.43 -22.79
C ALA A 60 8.02 -7.92 -22.45
N ARG A 61 6.95 -8.30 -21.73
CA ARG A 61 6.65 -9.69 -21.34
C ARG A 61 5.19 -10.05 -21.61
N PRO A 62 4.75 -10.16 -22.88
CA PRO A 62 3.35 -10.41 -23.23
C PRO A 62 2.80 -11.72 -22.65
N SER A 63 3.67 -12.71 -22.39
CA SER A 63 3.30 -13.99 -21.76
C SER A 63 2.70 -13.86 -20.35
N ARG A 64 2.86 -12.70 -19.70
CA ARG A 64 2.21 -12.40 -18.41
C ARG A 64 0.75 -12.02 -18.54
N ARG A 65 0.29 -11.69 -19.75
CA ARG A 65 -1.12 -11.38 -20.01
C ARG A 65 -1.93 -12.67 -20.00
N THR A 66 -2.99 -12.68 -19.20
CA THR A 66 -3.98 -13.75 -19.21
C THR A 66 -5.37 -13.19 -19.54
N PRO A 67 -6.20 -13.90 -20.33
CA PRO A 67 -7.55 -13.45 -20.64
C PRO A 67 -8.37 -13.20 -19.37
N ILE A 68 -8.94 -11.99 -19.26
CA ILE A 68 -9.75 -11.60 -18.10
C ILE A 68 -11.15 -12.18 -18.24
N ARG A 69 -11.52 -13.05 -17.29
CA ARG A 69 -12.86 -13.63 -17.19
C ARG A 69 -13.89 -12.52 -16.93
N LYS A 70 -15.11 -12.67 -17.49
CA LYS A 70 -16.17 -11.65 -17.37
C LYS A 70 -16.47 -11.28 -15.90
N GLY A 71 -16.53 -12.27 -15.00
CA GLY A 71 -16.78 -12.04 -13.56
C GLY A 71 -15.66 -11.30 -12.83
N ASP A 72 -14.43 -11.32 -13.35
CA ASP A 72 -13.28 -10.68 -12.69
C ASP A 72 -13.06 -9.23 -13.17
N ARG A 73 -13.71 -8.81 -14.27
CA ARG A 73 -13.49 -7.48 -14.89
C ARG A 73 -13.73 -6.35 -13.93
N LEU A 74 -14.85 -6.38 -13.20
CA LEU A 74 -15.19 -5.33 -12.24
C LEU A 74 -14.14 -5.26 -11.12
N ARG A 75 -13.70 -6.41 -10.59
CA ARG A 75 -12.70 -6.49 -9.52
C ARG A 75 -11.34 -5.96 -9.97
N ILE A 76 -10.94 -6.24 -11.21
CA ILE A 76 -9.70 -5.72 -11.82
C ILE A 76 -9.78 -4.19 -12.04
N VAL A 77 -10.91 -3.70 -12.55
CA VAL A 77 -11.12 -2.26 -12.74
C VAL A 77 -11.10 -1.53 -11.39
N LEU A 78 -11.84 -2.04 -10.39
CA LEU A 78 -11.86 -1.50 -9.04
C LEU A 78 -10.48 -1.56 -8.36
N SER A 79 -9.68 -2.60 -8.66
CA SER A 79 -8.31 -2.70 -8.15
C SER A 79 -7.46 -1.49 -8.55
N GLY A 80 -7.46 -1.14 -9.83
CA GLY A 80 -6.66 -0.01 -10.30
C GLY A 80 -7.29 1.35 -9.99
N LEU A 81 -8.61 1.51 -10.14
CA LEU A 81 -9.30 2.77 -9.83
C LEU A 81 -9.30 3.08 -8.34
N GLY A 82 -9.77 2.14 -7.51
CA GLY A 82 -9.78 2.32 -6.06
C GLY A 82 -8.37 2.33 -5.50
N GLY A 83 -7.58 1.31 -5.86
CA GLY A 83 -6.25 1.10 -5.31
C GLY A 83 -5.26 2.15 -5.75
N SER A 84 -5.36 2.69 -6.97
CA SER A 84 -4.45 3.74 -7.45
C SER A 84 -5.06 5.13 -7.41
N VAL A 85 -6.17 5.40 -8.12
CA VAL A 85 -6.68 6.78 -8.25
C VAL A 85 -7.24 7.30 -6.95
N VAL A 86 -8.25 6.62 -6.41
CA VAL A 86 -8.97 7.09 -5.21
C VAL A 86 -8.02 7.12 -4.00
N PHE A 87 -7.24 6.06 -3.81
CA PHE A 87 -6.24 6.00 -2.76
C PHE A 87 -5.24 7.18 -2.82
N HIS A 88 -4.55 7.37 -3.95
CA HIS A 88 -3.49 8.38 -4.00
C HIS A 88 -4.04 9.80 -4.00
N LEU A 89 -5.25 10.04 -4.51
CA LEU A 89 -5.88 11.35 -4.44
C LEU A 89 -6.24 11.70 -3.00
N LEU A 90 -6.94 10.82 -2.30
CA LEU A 90 -7.31 11.01 -0.89
C LEU A 90 -6.08 11.10 0.01
N PHE A 91 -5.09 10.24 -0.22
CA PHE A 91 -3.85 10.24 0.52
C PHE A 91 -3.06 11.53 0.30
N SER A 92 -2.86 11.97 -0.95
CA SER A 92 -2.11 13.21 -1.24
C SER A 92 -2.82 14.44 -0.68
N TRP A 93 -4.15 14.49 -0.79
CA TRP A 93 -4.95 15.59 -0.25
C TRP A 93 -4.88 15.65 1.28
N GLY A 94 -4.98 14.48 1.94
CA GLY A 94 -4.88 14.36 3.38
C GLY A 94 -3.47 14.67 3.89
N GLN A 95 -2.44 14.10 3.25
CA GLN A 95 -1.03 14.25 3.61
C GLN A 95 -0.53 15.70 3.52
N GLN A 96 -1.12 16.52 2.66
CA GLN A 96 -0.84 17.96 2.61
C GLN A 96 -1.31 18.71 3.88
N ARG A 97 -2.27 18.15 4.63
CA ARG A 97 -3.00 18.79 5.75
C ARG A 97 -2.70 18.18 7.10
N VAL A 98 -1.82 17.20 7.16
CA VAL A 98 -1.41 16.53 8.39
C VAL A 98 0.10 16.37 8.42
N THR A 99 0.62 16.08 9.60
CA THR A 99 2.04 15.76 9.77
C THR A 99 2.35 14.38 9.21
N VAL A 100 3.61 14.12 8.86
CA VAL A 100 4.01 12.79 8.34
C VAL A 100 3.73 11.71 9.38
N ALA A 101 4.00 12.06 10.64
CA ALA A 101 3.64 11.30 11.83
C ALA A 101 2.16 10.90 11.84
N MET A 102 1.24 11.86 11.78
CA MET A 102 -0.19 11.58 11.82
C MET A 102 -0.63 10.68 10.66
N ALA A 103 -0.14 10.92 9.45
CA ALA A 103 -0.46 10.07 8.31
C ALA A 103 0.01 8.62 8.49
N ALA A 104 1.20 8.41 9.06
CA ALA A 104 1.70 7.08 9.38
C ALA A 104 0.82 6.39 10.43
N VAL A 105 0.38 7.11 11.48
CA VAL A 105 -0.54 6.57 12.51
C VAL A 105 -1.87 6.15 11.89
N VAL A 106 -2.49 7.01 11.06
CA VAL A 106 -3.75 6.68 10.40
C VAL A 106 -3.59 5.49 9.46
N MET A 107 -2.53 5.47 8.65
CA MET A 107 -2.21 4.33 7.77
C MET A 107 -1.95 3.03 8.54
N ALA A 108 -1.45 3.10 9.77
CA ALA A 108 -1.23 1.91 10.59
C ALA A 108 -2.52 1.16 10.94
N THR A 109 -3.70 1.78 10.77
CA THR A 109 -5.00 1.11 10.93
C THR A 109 -5.34 0.17 9.78
N MET A 110 -4.58 0.21 8.67
CA MET A 110 -4.81 -0.60 7.48
C MET A 110 -4.98 -2.10 7.76
N PRO A 111 -4.13 -2.75 8.59
CA PRO A 111 -4.27 -4.18 8.87
C PRO A 111 -5.60 -4.52 9.55
N ALA A 112 -6.10 -3.65 10.43
CA ALA A 112 -7.40 -3.85 11.07
C ALA A 112 -8.55 -3.71 10.06
N MET A 113 -8.48 -2.75 9.14
CA MET A 113 -9.48 -2.60 8.07
C MET A 113 -9.49 -3.80 7.13
N VAL A 114 -8.31 -4.30 6.74
CA VAL A 114 -8.18 -5.51 5.91
C VAL A 114 -8.72 -6.72 6.66
N ALA A 115 -8.36 -6.89 7.93
CA ALA A 115 -8.83 -7.99 8.75
C ALA A 115 -10.35 -7.99 8.92
N ALA A 116 -10.96 -6.83 9.19
CA ALA A 116 -12.40 -6.68 9.25
C ALA A 116 -13.08 -7.08 7.93
N GLY A 117 -12.52 -6.65 6.78
CA GLY A 117 -13.03 -7.02 5.47
C GLY A 117 -12.86 -8.51 5.16
N GLU A 118 -11.74 -9.14 5.51
CA GLU A 118 -11.55 -10.59 5.34
C GLU A 118 -12.53 -11.39 6.23
N VAL A 119 -12.82 -10.95 7.45
CA VAL A 119 -13.84 -11.58 8.31
C VAL A 119 -15.23 -11.42 7.71
N LEU A 120 -15.60 -10.20 7.30
CA LEU A 120 -16.96 -9.88 6.85
C LEU A 120 -17.30 -10.50 5.50
N PHE A 121 -16.40 -10.37 4.52
CA PHE A 121 -16.68 -10.74 3.12
C PHE A 121 -16.13 -12.10 2.72
N LEU A 122 -15.03 -12.55 3.35
CA LEU A 122 -14.39 -13.83 3.03
C LEU A 122 -14.60 -14.89 4.12
N ARG A 123 -15.35 -14.54 5.18
CA ARG A 123 -15.68 -15.42 6.31
C ARG A 123 -14.44 -16.04 6.98
N HIS A 124 -13.31 -15.34 6.92
CA HIS A 124 -12.09 -15.75 7.62
C HIS A 124 -12.26 -15.59 9.12
N ARG A 125 -11.74 -16.55 9.89
CA ARG A 125 -11.74 -16.48 11.35
C ARG A 125 -10.40 -15.95 11.85
N LEU A 126 -10.44 -14.83 12.57
CA LEU A 126 -9.26 -14.31 13.26
C LEU A 126 -9.14 -14.98 14.61
N THR A 127 -7.95 -15.49 14.91
CA THR A 127 -7.62 -16.01 16.23
C THR A 127 -7.33 -14.86 17.19
N ARG A 128 -7.35 -15.13 18.50
CA ARG A 128 -6.91 -14.15 19.51
C ARG A 128 -5.47 -13.69 19.28
N VAL A 129 -4.61 -14.54 18.71
CA VAL A 129 -3.23 -14.22 18.35
C VAL A 129 -3.18 -13.20 17.21
N HIS A 130 -4.03 -13.34 16.18
CA HIS A 130 -4.15 -12.33 15.13
C HIS A 130 -4.58 -10.97 15.70
N LEU A 131 -5.61 -10.94 16.54
CA LEU A 131 -6.11 -9.69 17.14
C LEU A 131 -5.05 -9.02 18.02
N ALA A 132 -4.35 -9.79 18.86
CA ALA A 132 -3.28 -9.27 19.70
C ALA A 132 -2.11 -8.73 18.86
N GLY A 133 -1.72 -9.44 17.80
CA GLY A 133 -0.66 -9.01 16.90
C GLY A 133 -1.01 -7.74 16.11
N LEU A 134 -2.25 -7.64 15.62
CA LEU A 134 -2.75 -6.43 14.96
C LEU A 134 -2.77 -5.24 15.92
N ALA A 135 -3.28 -5.44 17.15
CA ALA A 135 -3.29 -4.40 18.16
C ALA A 135 -1.87 -3.94 18.52
N ALA A 136 -0.93 -4.87 18.73
CA ALA A 136 0.46 -4.54 19.01
C ALA A 136 1.12 -3.76 17.86
N ALA A 137 0.86 -4.14 16.60
CA ALA A 137 1.39 -3.44 15.44
C ALA A 137 0.83 -2.01 15.32
N MET A 138 -0.48 -1.84 15.49
CA MET A 138 -1.13 -0.52 15.47
C MET A 138 -0.63 0.39 16.60
N ILE A 139 -0.54 -0.12 17.82
CA ILE A 139 -0.03 0.62 18.98
C ILE A 139 1.43 1.03 18.76
N GLY A 140 2.26 0.12 18.21
CA GLY A 140 3.66 0.41 17.91
C GLY A 140 3.82 1.52 16.87
N CYS A 141 3.06 1.47 15.77
CA CYS A 141 3.07 2.55 14.77
C CYS A 141 2.56 3.87 15.35
N ALA A 142 1.53 3.84 16.19
CA ALA A 142 1.02 5.03 16.88
C ALA A 142 2.09 5.64 17.80
N ALA A 143 2.80 4.82 18.57
CA ALA A 143 3.88 5.26 19.44
C ALA A 143 5.02 5.92 18.65
N ILE A 144 5.45 5.31 17.53
CA ILE A 144 6.46 5.91 16.63
C ILE A 144 5.97 7.26 16.09
N GLY A 145 4.76 7.29 15.52
CA GLY A 145 4.24 8.51 14.91
C GLY A 145 4.09 9.65 15.90
N LEU A 146 3.57 9.39 17.10
CA LEU A 146 3.40 10.42 18.13
C LEU A 146 4.73 10.90 18.73
N ALA A 147 5.78 10.07 18.70
CA ALA A 147 7.10 10.43 19.23
C ALA A 147 7.96 11.22 18.24
N GLY A 148 7.74 11.08 16.93
CA GLY A 148 8.56 11.67 15.85
C GLY A 148 8.54 13.20 15.72
N GLY A 149 8.11 13.95 16.74
CA GLY A 149 8.39 15.39 16.89
C GLY A 149 7.68 16.36 15.94
N ASP A 150 7.04 15.91 14.85
CA ASP A 150 6.30 16.76 13.91
C ASP A 150 4.95 17.18 14.55
N HIS A 151 4.98 18.25 15.35
CA HIS A 151 3.82 18.86 16.05
C HIS A 151 3.11 19.92 15.19
N GLY A 152 3.30 19.90 13.86
CA GLY A 152 2.59 20.78 12.96
C GLY A 152 1.06 20.67 13.08
N SER A 153 0.35 21.70 12.60
CA SER A 153 -1.12 21.70 12.64
C SER A 153 -1.67 20.48 11.90
N THR A 154 -2.46 19.67 12.61
CA THR A 154 -3.12 18.50 12.03
C THR A 154 -4.59 18.81 11.81
N SER A 155 -5.05 18.69 10.57
CA SER A 155 -6.46 18.80 10.23
C SER A 155 -7.20 17.47 10.42
N LEU A 156 -8.33 17.49 11.15
CA LEU A 156 -9.21 16.32 11.27
C LEU A 156 -9.72 15.85 9.90
N LEU A 157 -10.02 16.79 8.99
CA LEU A 157 -10.42 16.45 7.62
C LEU A 157 -9.29 15.77 6.85
N GLY A 158 -8.05 16.23 7.04
CA GLY A 158 -6.87 15.60 6.43
C GLY A 158 -6.67 14.18 6.93
N ALA A 159 -6.76 13.95 8.24
CA ALA A 159 -6.68 12.62 8.84
C ALA A 159 -7.84 11.72 8.36
N GLY A 160 -9.06 12.27 8.27
CA GLY A 160 -10.23 11.56 7.72
C GLY A 160 -10.05 11.14 6.25
N ALA A 161 -9.43 11.99 5.43
CA ALA A 161 -9.11 11.64 4.04
C ALA A 161 -8.10 10.49 3.95
N ILE A 162 -7.07 10.48 4.79
CA ILE A 162 -6.11 9.36 4.84
C ILE A 162 -6.77 8.09 5.37
N ALA A 163 -7.68 8.19 6.34
CA ALA A 163 -8.44 7.04 6.82
C ALA A 163 -9.33 6.46 5.71
N LEU A 164 -9.96 7.31 4.89
CA LEU A 164 -10.73 6.88 3.73
C LEU A 164 -9.86 6.29 2.62
N ALA A 165 -8.65 6.83 2.41
CA ALA A 165 -7.67 6.23 1.52
C ALA A 165 -7.31 4.81 2.01
N THR A 166 -6.99 4.68 3.29
CA THR A 166 -6.66 3.40 3.95
C THR A 166 -7.80 2.38 3.81
N LEU A 167 -9.05 2.82 3.98
CA LEU A 167 -10.23 1.99 3.78
C LEU A 167 -10.38 1.54 2.33
N THR A 168 -10.14 2.44 1.38
CA THR A 168 -10.18 2.12 -0.06
C THR A 168 -9.14 1.06 -0.42
N TRP A 169 -7.92 1.20 0.11
CA TRP A 169 -6.87 0.20 -0.06
C TRP A 169 -7.24 -1.16 0.54
N ALA A 170 -7.80 -1.16 1.75
CA ALA A 170 -8.25 -2.36 2.41
C ALA A 170 -9.36 -3.06 1.62
N ALA A 171 -10.36 -2.30 1.16
CA ALA A 171 -11.45 -2.82 0.33
C ALA A 171 -10.92 -3.45 -0.96
N VAL A 172 -9.99 -2.80 -1.65
CA VAL A 172 -9.35 -3.34 -2.88
C VAL A 172 -8.55 -4.60 -2.58
N THR A 173 -7.79 -4.62 -1.49
CA THR A 173 -7.01 -5.78 -1.05
C THR A 173 -7.93 -7.00 -0.85
N VAL A 174 -9.02 -6.82 -0.11
CA VAL A 174 -10.01 -7.88 0.14
C VAL A 174 -10.72 -8.29 -1.15
N ALA A 175 -11.14 -7.32 -1.95
CA ALA A 175 -11.84 -7.56 -3.21
C ALA A 175 -10.98 -8.26 -4.26
N THR A 176 -9.66 -8.12 -4.24
CA THR A 176 -8.76 -8.72 -5.25
C THR A 176 -8.10 -10.01 -4.79
N ARG A 177 -8.12 -10.30 -3.48
CA ARG A 177 -7.45 -11.47 -2.89
C ARG A 177 -7.68 -12.77 -3.64
N SER A 178 -8.94 -13.14 -3.93
CA SER A 178 -9.24 -14.42 -4.58
C SER A 178 -8.78 -14.50 -6.04
N ILE A 179 -8.61 -13.37 -6.72
CA ILE A 179 -8.19 -13.32 -8.13
C ILE A 179 -6.66 -13.18 -8.29
N THR A 180 -5.92 -12.85 -7.23
CA THR A 180 -4.44 -12.79 -7.26
C THR A 180 -3.77 -14.11 -7.67
N LYS A 181 -4.43 -15.26 -7.40
CA LYS A 181 -3.95 -16.59 -7.82
C LYS A 181 -4.20 -16.88 -9.32
N SER A 182 -5.10 -16.12 -9.95
CA SER A 182 -5.54 -16.34 -11.34
C SER A 182 -4.82 -15.45 -12.36
N TYR A 183 -4.24 -14.33 -11.92
CA TYR A 183 -3.61 -13.32 -12.79
C TYR A 183 -2.23 -12.95 -12.26
N ASP A 184 -1.26 -12.74 -13.15
CA ASP A 184 0.04 -12.17 -12.77
C ASP A 184 -0.15 -10.79 -12.15
N GLY A 185 0.60 -10.46 -11.10
CA GLY A 185 0.43 -9.22 -10.36
C GLY A 185 0.67 -7.95 -11.19
N TRP A 186 1.54 -7.99 -12.21
CA TRP A 186 1.68 -6.86 -13.13
C TRP A 186 0.43 -6.71 -13.99
N TRP A 187 -0.09 -7.82 -14.51
CA TRP A 187 -1.27 -7.80 -15.37
C TRP A 187 -2.54 -7.44 -14.60
N LEU A 188 -2.71 -7.94 -13.38
CA LEU A 188 -3.86 -7.67 -12.52
C LEU A 188 -4.10 -6.16 -12.32
N ASN A 189 -3.03 -5.38 -12.19
CA ASN A 189 -3.11 -3.95 -11.94
C ASN A 189 -3.17 -3.11 -13.22
N THR A 190 -2.74 -3.66 -14.37
CA THR A 190 -2.55 -2.88 -15.61
C THR A 190 -3.84 -2.24 -16.14
N PRO A 191 -4.97 -2.97 -16.34
CA PRO A 191 -6.16 -2.38 -16.96
C PRO A 191 -6.78 -1.27 -16.11
N GLY A 192 -6.89 -1.49 -14.79
CA GLY A 192 -7.44 -0.49 -13.88
C GLY A 192 -6.52 0.72 -13.71
N ALA A 193 -5.20 0.52 -13.68
CA ALA A 193 -4.24 1.63 -13.63
C ALA A 193 -4.26 2.47 -14.90
N LEU A 194 -4.41 1.85 -16.08
CA LEU A 194 -4.56 2.54 -17.35
C LEU A 194 -5.83 3.39 -17.41
N LEU A 195 -6.98 2.78 -17.07
CA LEU A 195 -8.23 3.52 -16.99
C LEU A 195 -8.12 4.66 -15.98
N GLY A 196 -7.51 4.40 -14.83
CA GLY A 196 -7.28 5.39 -13.79
C GLY A 196 -6.39 6.54 -14.25
N ALA A 197 -5.32 6.25 -14.98
CA ALA A 197 -4.42 7.24 -15.56
C ALA A 197 -5.17 8.14 -16.55
N VAL A 198 -6.01 7.57 -17.43
CA VAL A 198 -6.81 8.36 -18.38
C VAL A 198 -7.80 9.27 -17.64
N LEU A 199 -8.52 8.74 -16.65
CA LEU A 199 -9.51 9.51 -15.90
C LEU A 199 -8.87 10.65 -15.10
N ILE A 200 -7.83 10.35 -14.32
CA ILE A 200 -7.16 11.34 -13.47
C ILE A 200 -6.41 12.38 -14.31
N LEU A 201 -5.84 12.00 -15.45
CA LEU A 201 -5.23 12.93 -16.38
C LEU A 201 -6.28 13.86 -17.02
N GLY A 202 -7.48 13.34 -17.32
CA GLY A 202 -8.59 14.17 -17.78
C GLY A 202 -9.06 15.19 -16.73
N LEU A 203 -9.08 14.79 -15.45
CA LEU A 203 -9.37 15.69 -14.33
C LEU A 203 -8.29 16.76 -14.15
N GLU A 204 -7.03 16.39 -14.37
CA GLU A 204 -5.87 17.29 -14.23
C GLU A 204 -5.58 18.12 -15.50
N ALA A 205 -6.25 17.85 -16.61
CA ALA A 205 -6.03 18.52 -17.90
C ALA A 205 -6.00 20.07 -17.81
N PRO A 206 -6.85 20.75 -17.01
CA PRO A 206 -6.80 22.21 -16.86
C PRO A 206 -5.55 22.73 -16.13
N HIS A 207 -4.86 21.89 -15.37
CA HIS A 207 -3.74 22.26 -14.49
C HIS A 207 -2.40 21.66 -14.92
N LEU A 208 -2.31 21.07 -16.13
CA LEU A 208 -1.07 20.43 -16.63
C LEU A 208 0.15 21.36 -16.68
N GLY A 209 -0.05 22.68 -16.60
CA GLY A 209 1.02 23.67 -16.46
C GLY A 209 1.90 23.44 -15.24
N GLU A 210 1.38 22.85 -14.15
CA GLU A 210 2.16 22.51 -12.94
C GLU A 210 3.35 21.59 -13.24
N PHE A 211 3.22 20.69 -14.22
CA PHE A 211 4.30 19.77 -14.61
C PHE A 211 5.41 20.46 -15.40
N GLY A 212 5.10 21.57 -16.07
CA GLY A 212 6.09 22.34 -16.84
C GLY A 212 7.08 23.09 -15.95
N SER A 213 6.69 23.43 -14.72
CA SER A 213 7.53 24.12 -13.73
C SER A 213 8.22 23.18 -12.73
N LEU A 214 8.05 21.87 -12.87
CA LEU A 214 8.66 20.89 -11.98
C LEU A 214 10.18 20.93 -12.05
N SER A 215 10.81 20.95 -10.88
CA SER A 215 12.25 20.77 -10.76
C SER A 215 12.65 19.34 -11.14
N LEU A 216 13.93 19.11 -11.44
CA LEU A 216 14.46 17.76 -11.62
C LEU A 216 14.17 16.87 -10.40
N LYS A 217 14.22 17.43 -9.19
CA LYS A 217 13.90 16.70 -7.96
C LYS A 217 12.43 16.29 -7.92
N GLY A 218 11.52 17.17 -8.33
CA GLY A 218 10.09 16.88 -8.45
C GLY A 218 9.82 15.75 -9.45
N TRP A 219 10.44 15.81 -10.64
CA TRP A 219 10.34 14.74 -11.63
C TRP A 219 10.85 13.40 -11.13
N LEU A 220 12.04 13.37 -10.52
CA LEU A 220 12.60 12.15 -9.93
C LEU A 220 11.71 11.59 -8.82
N ALA A 221 11.12 12.45 -7.99
CA ALA A 221 10.19 12.03 -6.95
C ALA A 221 8.95 11.37 -7.56
N ILE A 222 8.30 11.97 -8.56
CA ILE A 222 7.10 11.40 -9.21
C ILE A 222 7.42 10.08 -9.90
N ILE A 223 8.54 10.01 -10.64
CA ILE A 223 8.98 8.79 -11.32
C ILE A 223 9.18 7.67 -10.31
N TRP A 224 9.91 7.94 -9.22
CA TRP A 224 10.15 6.96 -8.17
C TRP A 224 8.85 6.56 -7.43
N LEU A 225 7.99 7.55 -7.14
CA LEU A 225 6.72 7.33 -6.43
C LEU A 225 5.77 6.46 -7.26
N GLY A 226 5.68 6.69 -8.57
CA GLY A 226 4.81 5.90 -9.46
C GLY A 226 5.37 4.53 -9.80
N SER A 227 6.69 4.41 -10.03
CA SER A 227 7.32 3.14 -10.40
C SER A 227 7.62 2.26 -9.19
N ALA A 228 8.58 2.64 -8.36
CA ALA A 228 9.08 1.85 -7.25
C ALA A 228 8.07 1.77 -6.11
N SER A 229 7.50 2.91 -5.69
CA SER A 229 6.59 2.92 -4.54
C SER A 229 5.15 2.50 -4.86
N SER A 230 4.70 2.62 -6.11
CA SER A 230 3.33 2.24 -6.47
C SER A 230 3.33 0.97 -7.31
N ALA A 231 3.79 1.00 -8.56
CA ALA A 231 3.68 -0.15 -9.46
C ALA A 231 4.37 -1.41 -8.91
N PHE A 232 5.59 -1.28 -8.41
CA PHE A 232 6.32 -2.42 -7.84
C PHE A 232 5.70 -2.91 -6.53
N ILE A 233 5.37 -2.03 -5.58
CA ILE A 233 4.74 -2.45 -4.31
C ILE A 233 3.41 -3.18 -4.57
N TYR A 234 2.60 -2.74 -5.53
CA TYR A 234 1.30 -3.35 -5.82
C TYR A 234 1.47 -4.71 -6.48
N TYR A 235 2.46 -4.85 -7.37
CA TYR A 235 2.87 -6.15 -7.88
C TYR A 235 3.29 -7.08 -6.74
N VAL A 236 4.15 -6.61 -5.83
CA VAL A 236 4.63 -7.40 -4.70
C VAL A 236 3.49 -7.78 -3.78
N MET A 237 2.53 -6.89 -3.53
CA MET A 237 1.36 -7.16 -2.72
C MET A 237 0.47 -8.23 -3.39
N ALA A 238 0.21 -8.11 -4.69
CA ALA A 238 -0.48 -9.15 -5.45
C ALA A 238 0.24 -10.50 -5.38
N ARG A 239 1.58 -10.50 -5.46
CA ARG A 239 2.40 -11.71 -5.37
C ARG A 239 2.43 -12.32 -3.97
N VAL A 240 2.54 -11.52 -2.91
CA VAL A 240 2.61 -12.04 -1.54
C VAL A 240 1.25 -12.61 -1.11
N MET A 241 0.15 -12.02 -1.58
CA MET A 241 -1.21 -12.51 -1.32
C MET A 241 -1.52 -13.87 -1.97
N THR A 242 -0.66 -14.37 -2.87
CA THR A 242 -0.81 -15.75 -3.37
C THR A 242 -0.34 -16.79 -2.35
N VAL A 243 0.48 -16.39 -1.37
CA VAL A 243 1.11 -17.29 -0.38
C VAL A 243 0.69 -17.01 1.07
N ILE A 244 0.18 -15.82 1.39
CA ILE A 244 -0.35 -15.43 2.71
C ILE A 244 -1.68 -14.66 2.58
N SER A 245 -2.40 -14.48 3.70
CA SER A 245 -3.65 -13.69 3.71
C SER A 245 -3.38 -12.19 3.56
N GLY A 246 -4.42 -11.43 3.20
CA GLY A 246 -4.36 -9.97 3.16
C GLY A 246 -4.10 -9.38 4.54
N THR A 247 -4.69 -9.95 5.60
CA THR A 247 -4.42 -9.56 6.99
C THR A 247 -2.94 -9.71 7.35
N THR A 248 -2.33 -10.86 7.02
CA THR A 248 -0.90 -11.07 7.31
C THR A 248 -0.03 -10.16 6.46
N ALA A 249 -0.34 -9.99 5.18
CA ALA A 249 0.41 -9.11 4.29
C ALA A 249 0.37 -7.64 4.76
N SER A 250 -0.81 -7.13 5.11
CA SER A 250 -0.96 -5.76 5.63
C SER A 250 -0.27 -5.57 6.98
N ALA A 251 -0.37 -6.54 7.90
CA ALA A 251 0.35 -6.50 9.17
C ALA A 251 1.87 -6.48 8.98
N LEU A 252 2.43 -7.35 8.13
CA LEU A 252 3.85 -7.31 7.79
C LEU A 252 4.25 -5.99 7.13
N GLY A 253 3.35 -5.39 6.33
CA GLY A 253 3.57 -4.09 5.71
C GLY A 253 3.81 -2.95 6.71
N THR A 254 3.27 -3.04 7.93
CA THR A 254 3.49 -2.02 8.99
C THR A 254 4.94 -1.91 9.43
N VAL A 255 5.78 -2.92 9.15
CA VAL A 255 7.23 -2.88 9.39
C VAL A 255 7.91 -1.74 8.60
N VAL A 256 7.25 -1.19 7.58
CA VAL A 256 7.68 0.05 6.92
C VAL A 256 7.90 1.20 7.90
N THR A 257 7.07 1.33 8.95
CA THR A 257 7.14 2.42 9.91
C THR A 257 8.46 2.41 10.72
N PRO A 258 8.81 1.34 11.45
CA PRO A 258 10.11 1.28 12.11
C PRO A 258 11.29 1.27 11.13
N THR A 259 11.12 0.74 9.92
CA THR A 259 12.17 0.80 8.89
C THR A 259 12.46 2.23 8.46
N SER A 260 11.42 3.08 8.32
CA SER A 260 11.58 4.51 8.06
C SER A 260 12.35 5.23 9.16
N VAL A 261 12.10 4.91 10.43
CA VAL A 261 12.84 5.48 11.56
C VAL A 261 14.33 5.09 11.50
N LEU A 262 14.62 3.81 11.24
CA LEU A 262 16.00 3.33 11.10
C LEU A 262 16.72 3.99 9.93
N VAL A 263 16.04 4.13 8.78
CA VAL A 263 16.59 4.83 7.61
C VAL A 263 16.85 6.30 7.94
N ALA A 264 15.93 6.97 8.62
CA ALA A 264 16.11 8.36 9.03
C ALA A 264 17.34 8.52 9.94
N TRP A 265 17.51 7.63 10.93
CA TRP A 265 18.69 7.66 11.81
C TRP A 265 20.00 7.46 11.04
N LEU A 266 20.05 6.48 10.14
CA LEU A 266 21.28 6.17 9.38
C LEU A 266 21.64 7.27 8.37
N VAL A 267 20.65 7.97 7.81
CA VAL A 267 20.86 8.97 6.77
C VAL A 267 21.01 10.38 7.35
N LEU A 268 20.22 10.73 8.36
CA LEU A 268 20.15 12.07 8.93
C LEU A 268 20.96 12.20 10.24
N GLY A 269 21.30 11.09 10.89
CA GLY A 269 22.01 11.08 12.17
C GLY A 269 21.11 11.28 13.39
N ASP A 270 19.80 11.48 13.20
CA ASP A 270 18.85 11.69 14.29
C ASP A 270 18.57 10.37 15.02
N ALA A 271 19.13 10.22 16.23
CA ALA A 271 18.94 9.00 17.02
C ALA A 271 17.46 8.83 17.39
N PRO A 272 16.89 7.62 17.23
CA PRO A 272 15.49 7.39 17.56
C PRO A 272 15.27 7.55 19.06
N SER A 273 14.18 8.20 19.41
CA SER A 273 13.73 8.32 20.79
C SER A 273 13.39 6.95 21.39
N PHE A 274 13.37 6.87 22.72
CA PHE A 274 12.98 5.64 23.42
C PHE A 274 11.58 5.14 23.01
N ALA A 275 10.65 6.07 22.76
CA ALA A 275 9.29 5.74 22.31
C ALA A 275 9.27 5.16 20.89
N GLU A 276 10.10 5.67 19.97
CA GLU A 276 10.22 5.12 18.61
C GLU A 276 10.85 3.72 18.61
N VAL A 277 11.87 3.48 19.46
CA VAL A 277 12.48 2.16 19.62
C VAL A 277 11.46 1.15 20.16
N LEU A 278 10.77 1.49 21.25
CA LEU A 278 9.75 0.62 21.84
C LEU A 278 8.59 0.38 20.88
N GLY A 279 8.14 1.43 20.20
CA GLY A 279 7.12 1.34 19.16
C GLY A 279 7.55 0.40 18.03
N GLY A 280 8.80 0.48 17.58
CA GLY A 280 9.34 -0.41 16.54
C GLY A 280 9.39 -1.88 16.97
N ILE A 281 9.78 -2.16 18.21
CA ILE A 281 9.73 -3.52 18.77
C ILE A 281 8.28 -4.03 18.80
N CYS A 282 7.32 -3.20 19.21
CA CYS A 282 5.90 -3.54 19.20
C CYS A 282 5.39 -3.85 17.79
N VAL A 283 5.76 -3.06 16.78
CA VAL A 283 5.41 -3.31 15.37
C VAL A 283 5.92 -4.66 14.89
N ILE A 284 7.22 -4.91 15.08
CA ILE A 284 7.86 -6.15 14.62
C ILE A 284 7.25 -7.36 15.34
N THR A 285 7.06 -7.27 16.66
CA THR A 285 6.47 -8.35 17.45
C THR A 285 5.03 -8.61 17.01
N GLY A 286 4.23 -7.57 16.82
CA GLY A 286 2.85 -7.67 16.34
C GLY A 286 2.77 -8.34 14.97
N ALA A 287 3.60 -7.91 14.02
CA ALA A 287 3.67 -8.50 12.68
C ALA A 287 4.09 -9.98 12.71
N VAL A 288 5.04 -10.36 13.56
CA VAL A 288 5.45 -11.76 13.77
C VAL A 288 4.33 -12.58 14.39
N LEU A 289 3.60 -12.05 15.37
CA LEU A 289 2.46 -12.73 15.99
C LEU A 289 1.36 -13.01 14.98
N VAL A 290 1.01 -12.03 14.13
CA VAL A 290 0.03 -12.23 13.05
C VAL A 290 0.49 -13.31 12.07
N THR A 291 1.79 -13.40 11.79
CA THR A 291 2.34 -14.41 10.87
C THR A 291 2.36 -15.82 11.45
N ARG A 292 2.51 -15.94 12.78
CA ARG A 292 2.53 -17.22 13.51
C ARG A 292 1.15 -17.71 13.94
N GLY A 293 0.11 -16.89 13.77
CA GLY A 293 -1.27 -17.32 14.04
C GLY A 293 -1.67 -18.52 13.17
N PRO A 294 -2.52 -19.43 13.67
CA PRO A 294 -3.08 -20.51 12.86
C PRO A 294 -3.69 -19.95 11.57
N ALA A 295 -3.36 -20.54 10.42
CA ALA A 295 -3.93 -20.13 9.15
C ALA A 295 -5.46 -20.14 9.25
N PRO A 296 -6.15 -19.05 8.89
CA PRO A 296 -7.61 -19.04 8.83
C PRO A 296 -8.11 -20.21 7.97
N ASP A 297 -9.05 -20.99 8.48
CA ASP A 297 -9.49 -22.27 7.88
C ASP A 297 -9.74 -22.16 6.37
N ALA A 298 -8.87 -22.81 5.58
CA ALA A 298 -8.90 -22.80 4.12
C ALA A 298 -10.19 -23.43 3.52
N HIS A 299 -10.98 -24.12 4.33
CA HIS A 299 -12.20 -24.82 3.90
C HIS A 299 -13.36 -23.89 3.51
N LEU A 300 -13.33 -22.61 3.91
CA LEU A 300 -14.41 -21.64 3.59
C LEU A 300 -14.19 -20.86 2.28
N GLU A 301 -13.02 -20.96 1.64
CA GLU A 301 -12.76 -20.29 0.35
C GLU A 301 -13.55 -20.91 -0.82
N LEU A 302 -14.08 -22.13 -0.66
CA LEU A 302 -14.67 -22.94 -1.75
C LEU A 302 -16.18 -22.73 -1.98
N THR A 303 -16.88 -22.01 -1.10
CA THR A 303 -18.36 -21.94 -1.12
C THR A 303 -18.94 -20.56 -1.37
N VAL A 304 -18.13 -19.55 -1.68
CA VAL A 304 -18.64 -18.19 -1.93
C VAL A 304 -18.72 -17.95 -3.43
N PRO A 305 -19.92 -18.00 -4.05
CA PRO A 305 -20.11 -17.39 -5.34
C PRO A 305 -20.06 -15.87 -5.14
N LEU A 306 -19.01 -15.23 -5.66
CA LEU A 306 -18.96 -13.78 -5.90
C LEU A 306 -19.27 -13.51 -7.37
#